data_AF-A0A2W7AFB5-F1
#
_entry.id   AF-A0A2W7AFB5-F1
#
_cell.length_a   1.000
_cell.length_b   1.000
_cell.length_c   1.000
_cell.angle_alpha   90.00
_cell.angle_beta   90.00
_cell.angle_gamma   90.00
#
_symmetry.space_group_name_H-M   'P 1'
#
loop_
_entity.id
_entity.type
_entity.pdbx_description
1 polymer ?
#
loop_
_entity_poly.entity_id
_entity_poly.type
_entity_poly.pdbx_seq_one_letter_code
_entity_poly.pdbx_strand_id
1 'polypeptide(L)' 'MAALPADQAIDDSSLDAEITAGVAELIEENGSEMAALRALMHDFLVLMADADRSCSRGYLRGLFSAGARAPRDPE' A
#
# COMPACT_ATOMS: atom_id res chain seq x y z
N MET A 1 -13.03 31.83 -34.46
CA MET A 1 -13.53 30.87 -33.45
C MET A 1 -12.73 29.59 -33.67
N ALA A 2 -11.67 29.38 -32.89
CA ALA A 2 -10.78 28.24 -33.07
C ALA A 2 -11.39 27.01 -32.37
N ALA A 3 -11.52 25.91 -33.09
CA ALA A 3 -11.97 24.63 -32.55
C ALA A 3 -10.86 24.06 -31.64
N LEU A 4 -11.22 23.66 -30.43
CA LEU A 4 -10.33 22.92 -29.54
C LEU A 4 -10.10 21.51 -30.13
N PRO A 5 -8.88 20.98 -30.12
CA PRO A 5 -8.61 19.62 -30.60
C PRO A 5 -9.33 18.60 -29.70
N ALA A 6 -10.03 17.67 -30.33
CA ALA A 6 -11.00 16.76 -29.72
C ALA A 6 -10.41 15.54 -28.98
N ASP A 7 -9.16 15.58 -28.53
CA ASP A 7 -8.52 14.36 -28.03
C ASP A 7 -7.38 14.61 -27.03
N GLN A 8 -7.64 15.42 -26.01
CA GLN A 8 -6.93 15.24 -24.75
C GLN A 8 -7.69 14.19 -23.96
N ALA A 9 -7.35 12.92 -24.17
CA ALA A 9 -7.66 11.89 -23.20
C ALA A 9 -7.15 12.38 -21.84
N ILE A 10 -8.06 12.73 -20.94
CA ILE A 10 -7.73 13.01 -19.55
C ILE A 10 -7.15 11.69 -19.06
N ASP A 11 -5.88 11.71 -18.68
CA ASP A 11 -5.22 10.58 -18.07
C ASP A 11 -5.89 10.36 -16.70
N ASP A 12 -6.94 9.53 -16.71
CA ASP A 12 -7.69 9.10 -15.53
C ASP A 12 -6.83 8.19 -14.62
N SER A 13 -5.52 8.08 -14.87
CA SER A 13 -4.53 7.44 -14.00
C SER A 13 -4.08 8.31 -12.83
N SER A 14 -4.86 9.33 -12.45
CA SER A 14 -4.51 10.13 -11.28
C SER A 14 -4.66 9.30 -10.01
N LEU A 15 -3.76 9.48 -9.03
CA LEU A 15 -3.84 8.82 -7.73
C LEU A 15 -5.24 8.97 -7.08
N ASP A 16 -5.89 10.11 -7.29
CA ASP A 16 -7.23 10.38 -6.79
C ASP A 16 -8.30 9.49 -7.43
N ALA A 17 -8.19 9.22 -8.73
CA ALA A 17 -9.08 8.31 -9.45
C ALA A 17 -8.88 6.85 -8.98
N GLU A 18 -7.64 6.42 -8.77
CA GLU A 18 -7.34 5.10 -8.20
C GLU A 18 -7.90 4.94 -6.77
N ILE A 19 -7.70 5.96 -5.92
CA ILE A 19 -8.27 5.97 -4.56
C ILE A 19 -9.80 5.92 -4.63
N THR A 20 -10.41 6.71 -5.51
CA THR A 20 -11.86 6.75 -5.67
C THR A 20 -12.41 5.41 -6.12
N ALA A 21 -11.77 4.75 -7.09
CA ALA A 21 -12.13 3.42 -7.53
C ALA A 21 -12.02 2.39 -6.39
N GLY A 22 -10.91 2.38 -5.66
CA GLY A 22 -10.72 1.46 -4.53
C GLY A 22 -11.72 1.67 -3.39
N VAL A 23 -12.12 2.92 -3.12
CA VAL A 23 -13.19 3.22 -2.14
C VAL A 23 -14.53 2.67 -2.62
N ALA A 24 -14.86 2.82 -3.90
CA ALA A 24 -16.11 2.30 -4.45
C ALA A 24 -16.17 0.76 -4.36
N GLU A 25 -15.09 0.07 -4.70
CA GLU A 25 -14.95 -1.38 -4.57
C GLU A 25 -15.13 -1.85 -3.11
N LEU A 26 -14.46 -1.18 -2.16
CA LEU A 26 -14.61 -1.50 -0.74
C LEU A 26 -16.05 -1.33 -0.23
N ILE A 27 -16.77 -0.31 -0.71
CA ILE A 27 -18.17 -0.09 -0.34
C ILE A 27 -19.06 -1.19 -0.94
N GLU A 28 -18.83 -1.57 -2.19
CA GLU A 28 -19.56 -2.65 -2.87
C GLU A 28 -19.38 -3.99 -2.13
N GLU A 29 -18.15 -4.33 -1.75
CA GLU A 29 -17.83 -5.57 -1.04
C GLU A 29 -18.44 -5.64 0.37
N ASN A 30 -18.49 -4.51 1.07
CA ASN A 30 -18.89 -4.46 2.48
C ASN A 30 -20.35 -4.02 2.70
N GLY A 31 -21.04 -3.59 1.66
CA GLY A 31 -22.47 -3.25 1.65
C GLY A 31 -22.85 -1.97 2.41
N SER A 32 -21.89 -1.26 3.01
CA SER A 32 -22.07 0.08 3.58
C SER A 32 -20.72 0.78 3.77
N GLU A 33 -20.73 2.10 3.75
CA GLU A 33 -19.54 2.94 3.96
C GLU A 33 -18.92 2.70 5.34
N MET A 34 -19.75 2.50 6.37
CA MET A 34 -19.26 2.24 7.73
C MET A 34 -18.61 0.85 7.85
N ALA A 35 -19.13 -0.15 7.14
CA ALA A 35 -18.51 -1.48 7.11
C ALA A 35 -17.17 -1.45 6.35
N ALA A 36 -17.12 -0.77 5.20
CA ALA A 36 -15.90 -0.54 4.43
C ALA A 36 -14.82 0.17 5.25
N LEU A 37 -15.17 1.25 5.96
CA LEU A 37 -14.25 1.96 6.85
C LEU A 37 -13.75 1.11 8.02
N ARG A 38 -14.61 0.24 8.57
CA ARG A 38 -14.20 -0.71 9.62
C ARG A 38 -13.21 -1.74 9.10
N ALA A 39 -13.46 -2.29 7.91
CA ALA A 39 -12.56 -3.25 7.27
C ALA A 39 -11.20 -2.59 6.98
N LEU A 40 -11.20 -1.41 6.35
CA LEU A 40 -9.98 -0.64 6.08
C LEU A 40 -9.17 -0.35 7.35
N MET A 41 -9.84 0.09 8.42
CA MET A 41 -9.17 0.39 9.70
C MET A 41 -8.60 -0.87 10.35
N HIS A 42 -9.32 -1.99 10.27
CA HIS A 42 -8.83 -3.28 10.76
C HIS A 42 -7.53 -3.68 10.05
N ASP A 43 -7.51 -3.65 8.72
CA ASP A 43 -6.37 -4.08 7.92
C ASP A 43 -5.16 -3.14 8.10
N PHE A 44 -5.41 -1.85 8.22
CA PHE A 44 -4.37 -0.87 8.56
C PHE A 44 -3.71 -1.19 9.90
N LEU A 45 -4.49 -1.54 10.93
CA LEU A 45 -3.94 -1.90 12.24
C LEU A 45 -3.15 -3.21 12.19
N VAL A 46 -3.60 -4.20 11.41
CA VAL A 46 -2.85 -5.44 11.19
C VAL A 46 -1.52 -5.16 10.49
N LEU A 47 -1.54 -4.35 9.42
CA LEU A 47 -0.33 -3.93 8.70
C LEU A 47 0.67 -3.25 9.64
N MET A 48 0.20 -2.33 10.50
CA MET A 48 1.05 -1.65 11.47
C MET A 48 1.65 -2.61 12.50
N ALA A 49 0.86 -3.59 12.98
CA ALA A 49 1.35 -4.60 13.91
C ALA A 49 2.42 -5.51 13.26
N ASP A 50 2.25 -5.87 11.99
CA ASP A 50 3.22 -6.67 11.26
C ASP A 50 4.47 -5.88 10.88
N ALA A 51 4.33 -4.59 10.58
CA ALA A 51 5.46 -3.68 10.39
C ALA A 51 6.30 -3.58 11.68
N ASP A 52 5.66 -3.41 12.84
CA ASP A 52 6.35 -3.38 14.14
C ASP A 52 7.09 -4.70 14.43
N ARG A 53 6.47 -5.86 14.15
CA ARG A 53 7.13 -7.17 14.27
C ARG A 53 8.29 -7.33 13.29
N SER A 54 8.16 -6.83 12.08
CA SER A 54 9.18 -6.95 11.02
C SER A 54 10.40 -6.09 11.35
N CYS A 55 10.18 -4.86 11.80
CA CYS A 55 11.23 -3.95 12.25
C CYS A 55 11.89 -4.45 13.55
N SER A 56 11.11 -4.89 14.55
CA SER A 56 11.65 -5.34 15.85
C SER A 56 12.37 -6.69 15.75
N ARG A 57 11.81 -7.71 15.08
CA ARG A 57 12.44 -9.04 14.99
C ARG A 57 13.60 -9.07 14.01
N GLY A 58 13.52 -8.36 12.89
CA GLY A 58 14.58 -8.32 11.90
C GLY A 58 15.81 -7.53 12.37
N TYR A 59 15.60 -6.45 13.13
CA TYR A 59 16.67 -5.69 13.78
C TYR A 59 17.29 -6.47 14.95
N LEU A 60 16.47 -6.99 15.88
CA LEU A 60 16.97 -7.67 17.09
C LEU A 60 17.59 -9.05 16.81
N ARG A 61 17.22 -9.75 15.73
CA ARG A 61 17.84 -11.03 15.35
C ARG A 61 18.94 -10.90 14.30
N GLY A 62 19.28 -9.68 13.87
CA GLY A 62 20.28 -9.46 12.83
C GLY A 62 19.95 -10.13 11.48
N LEU A 63 18.70 -10.52 11.26
CA LEU A 63 18.27 -11.24 10.04
C LEU A 63 18.29 -10.33 8.81
N PHE A 64 18.10 -9.01 8.97
CA PHE A 64 18.35 -8.04 7.89
C PHE A 64 19.83 -7.96 7.48
N SER A 65 20.76 -8.40 8.34
CA SER A 65 22.20 -8.45 8.04
C SER A 65 22.72 -9.84 7.67
N ALA A 66 21.88 -10.89 7.75
CA ALA A 66 22.30 -12.27 7.51
C ALA A 66 22.68 -12.53 6.05
N GLY A 67 22.10 -11.79 5.09
CA GLY A 67 22.49 -11.83 3.67
C GLY A 67 23.49 -10.76 3.23
N ALA A 68 23.78 -9.76 4.08
CA ALA A 68 24.64 -8.62 3.75
C ALA A 68 26.04 -8.69 4.40
N ARG A 69 26.28 -9.63 5.31
CA ARG A 69 27.62 -9.89 5.83
C ARG A 69 28.40 -10.67 4.79
N ALA A 70 29.44 -10.04 4.23
CA ALA A 70 30.47 -10.76 3.49
C ALA A 70 30.98 -11.93 4.36
N PRO A 71 31.19 -13.13 3.79
CA PRO A 71 31.81 -14.22 4.53
C PRO A 71 33.14 -13.71 5.07
N ARG A 72 33.34 -13.85 6.39
CA ARG A 72 34.66 -13.62 6.97
C ARG A 72 35.53 -14.76 6.46
N ASP A 73 36.54 -14.43 5.65
CA ASP A 73 37.59 -15.39 5.33
C ASP A 73 38.19 -15.91 6.63
N PRO A 74 38.37 -17.23 6.76
CA PRO A 74 39.08 -17.81 7.89
C PRO A 74 40.58 -17.58 7.71
N GLU A 75 41.10 -16.49 8.28
CA GLU A 75 42.51 -16.33 8.67
C GLU A 75 42.64 -15.73 10.08
#